data_AF-A0A2P9H058-F1
#
_entry.id   AF-A0A2P9H058-F1
#
_cell.length_a   1.000
_cell.length_b   1.000
_cell.length_c   1.000
_cell.angle_alpha   90.00
_cell.angle_beta   90.00
_cell.angle_gamma   90.00
#
_symmetry.space_group_name_H-M   'P 1'
#
loop_
_entity.id
_entity.type
_entity.pdbx_description
1 polymer ?
#
loop_
_entity_poly.entity_id
_entity_poly.type
_entity_poly.pdbx_seq_one_letter_code
_entity_poly.pdbx_strand_id
1 'polypeptide(L)' 'MFERRYLDAQVSRFGGNISKTAAFIGMERSALHRKLRALGITSADRSERGEA' A
#
# COMPACT_ATOMS: atom_id res chain seq x y z
N MET A 1 5.78 6.01 13.39
CA MET A 1 6.48 5.87 12.09
C MET A 1 5.68 6.57 10.99
N PHE A 2 6.27 7.55 10.31
CA PHE A 2 5.60 8.37 9.27
C PHE A 2 5.41 7.60 7.96
N GLU A 3 6.44 6.84 7.57
CA GLU A 3 6.52 6.13 6.29
C GLU A 3 5.42 5.07 6.11
N ARG A 4 5.07 4.34 7.18
CA ARG A 4 3.97 3.37 7.18
C ARG A 4 2.62 4.04 6.89
N ARG A 5 2.32 5.15 7.57
CA ARG A 5 1.06 5.89 7.37
C ARG A 5 0.99 6.57 6.00
N TYR A 6 2.12 7.09 5.53
CA TYR A 6 2.23 7.67 4.20
C TYR A 6 1.92 6.61 3.13
N LEU A 7 2.59 5.46 3.19
CA LEU A 7 2.37 4.35 2.25
C LEU A 7 0.94 3.79 2.34
N ASP A 8 0.40 3.58 3.54
CA ASP A 8 -0.97 3.10 3.73
C ASP A 8 -2.01 4.06 3.13
N ALA A 9 -1.86 5.37 3.37
CA ALA A 9 -2.76 6.37 2.81
C ALA A 9 -2.66 6.46 1.28
N GLN A 10 -1.45 6.40 0.71
CA GLN A 10 -1.26 6.42 -0.75
C GLN A 10 -1.84 5.15 -1.39
N VAL A 11 -1.56 3.98 -0.83
CA VAL A 11 -2.10 2.69 -1.31
C VAL A 11 -3.63 2.67 -1.19
N SER A 12 -4.19 3.16 -0.07
CA SER A 12 -5.63 3.23 0.14
C SER A 12 -6.32 4.19 -0.82
N ARG A 13 -5.64 5.27 -1.24
CA ARG A 13 -6.16 6.22 -2.25
C ARG A 13 -6.34 5.59 -3.63
N PHE A 14 -5.51 4.59 -3.95
CA PHE A 14 -5.61 3.82 -5.19
C PHE A 14 -6.36 2.49 -5.01
N GLY A 15 -7.10 2.31 -3.92
CA GLY A 15 -7.90 1.10 -3.67
C GLY A 15 -7.05 -0.17 -3.53
N GLY A 16 -5.84 -0.07 -2.99
CA GLY A 16 -4.93 -1.20 -2.89
C GLY A 16 -4.13 -1.47 -4.17
N ASN A 17 -4.20 -0.61 -5.18
CA ASN A 17 -3.46 -0.81 -6.42
C ASN A 17 -1.97 -0.41 -6.25
N ILE A 18 -1.15 -1.41 -5.95
CA ILE A 18 0.30 -1.26 -5.73
C ILE A 18 1.00 -0.73 -6.99
N SER A 19 0.58 -1.14 -8.19
CA SER A 19 1.19 -0.69 -9.45
C SER A 19 0.95 0.80 -9.70
N LYS A 20 -0.28 1.28 -9.49
CA LYS A 20 -0.61 2.72 -9.59
C LYS A 20 0.10 3.54 -8.52
N THR A 21 0.16 3.01 -7.29
CA THR A 21 0.85 3.68 -6.18
C THR A 21 2.35 3.78 -6.45
N ALA A 22 2.98 2.71 -6.93
CA ALA A 22 4.38 2.64 -7.34
C ALA A 22 4.71 3.65 -8.44
N ALA A 23 3.89 3.70 -9.50
CA ALA A 23 4.04 4.68 -10.56
C ALA A 23 3.90 6.12 -10.05
N PHE A 24 2.98 6.37 -9.11
CA PHE A 24 2.74 7.70 -8.55
C PHE A 24 3.87 8.21 -7.66
N ILE A 25 4.42 7.35 -6.80
CA ILE A 25 5.54 7.72 -5.90
C ILE A 25 6.91 7.59 -6.58
N GLY A 26 6.96 7.13 -7.84
CA GLY A 26 8.21 6.88 -8.57
C GLY A 26 9.03 5.71 -8.02
N MET A 27 8.38 4.73 -7.40
CA MET A 27 9.03 3.54 -6.84
C MET A 27 8.74 2.33 -7.72
N GLU A 28 9.70 1.43 -7.85
CA GLU A 28 9.46 0.17 -8.54
C GLU A 28 8.42 -0.69 -7.80
N ARG A 29 7.48 -1.30 -8.52
CA ARG A 29 6.42 -2.13 -7.94
C ARG A 29 6.96 -3.20 -6.99
N SER A 30 8.04 -3.86 -7.38
CA SER A 30 8.71 -4.93 -6.62
C SER A 30 9.25 -4.42 -5.29
N ALA A 31 9.87 -3.24 -5.29
CA ALA A 31 10.40 -2.58 -4.11
C ALA A 31 9.28 -2.15 -3.16
N LEU A 32 8.23 -1.52 -3.70
CA LEU A 32 7.05 -1.11 -2.95
C LEU A 32 6.37 -2.32 -2.30
N HIS A 33 6.14 -3.40 -3.06
CA HIS A 33 5.54 -4.62 -2.56
C HIS A 33 6.34 -5.28 -1.43
N ARG A 34 7.68 -5.33 -1.56
CA ARG A 34 8.55 -5.81 -0.47
C ARG A 34 8.46 -4.94 0.78
N LYS A 35 8.45 -3.61 0.62
CA LYS A 35 8.36 -2.65 1.72
C LYS A 35 7.02 -2.75 2.45
N LEU A 36 5.94 -2.84 1.68
CA LEU A 36 4.58 -3.05 2.18
C LEU A 36 4.47 -4.36 2.97
N ARG A 37 5.01 -5.47 2.45
CA ARG A 37 5.05 -6.77 3.17
C ARG A 37 5.88 -6.71 4.45
N ALA A 38 7.04 -6.06 4.43
CA ALA A 38 7.88 -5.87 5.61
C ALA A 38 7.21 -5.00 6.68
N LEU A 39 6.37 -4.05 6.25
CA LEU A 39 5.58 -3.18 7.13
C LEU A 39 4.21 -3.77 7.50
N GLY A 40 3.83 -4.93 6.97
CA GLY A 40 2.53 -5.56 7.21
C GLY A 40 1.34 -4.79 6.60
N ILE A 41 1.55 -4.05 5.52
CA ILE A 41 0.50 -3.36 4.75
C ILE A 41 0.17 -4.24 3.54
N THR A 42 -0.77 -5.17 3.67
CA THR A 42 -1.20 -6.02 2.55
C THR A 42 -2.42 -5.41 1.88
N SER A 43 -2.27 -4.93 0.64
CA SER A 43 -3.36 -4.34 -0.13
C SER A 43 -4.51 -5.31 -0.45
N ALA A 44 -4.26 -6.62 -0.38
CA ALA A 44 -5.25 -7.67 -0.64
C ALA A 44 -6.24 -7.90 0.53
N ASP A 45 -5.95 -7.39 1.73
CA ASP A 45 -6.72 -7.70 2.95
C ASP A 45 -7.76 -6.62 3.32
N ARG A 46 -7.78 -5.47 2.63
CA ARG A 46 -8.78 -4.42 2.92
C ARG A 46 -10.13 -4.66 2.26
N SER A 47 -10.29 -5.76 1.51
CA SER A 47 -11.62 -6.23 1.09
C SER A 47 -12.44 -6.85 2.23
N GLU A 48 -11.85 -7.06 3.42
CA GLU A 48 -12.52 -7.68 4.59
C GLU A 48 -12.52 -6.81 5.86
N ARG A 49 -12.23 -5.50 5.76
CA ARG A 49 -12.46 -4.55 6.85
C ARG A 49 -13.29 -3.36 6.38
N GLY A 50 -14.42 -3.65 5.77
CA GLY A 50 -15.62 -2.83 5.92
C GLY A 50 -16.43 -3.43 7.07
N GLU A 51 -16.56 -2.66 8.16
CA GLU A 51 -17.73 -2.65 9.04
C GLU A 51 -18.10 -3.97 9.76
N ALA A 52 -17.69 -4.07 11.03
CA ALA A 52 -18.47 -4.68 12.11
C ALA A 52 -18.22 -3.89 13.40
#